data_AF-A0A0F9XLW8-F1
#
_entry.id   AF-A0A0F9XLW8-F1
#
_cell.length_a   1.000
_cell.length_b   1.000
_cell.length_c   1.000
_cell.angle_alpha   90.00
_cell.angle_beta   90.00
_cell.angle_gamma   90.00
#
_symmetry.space_group_name_H-M   'P 1'
#
loop_
_entity.id
_entity.type
_entity.pdbx_description
1 polymer ?
#
loop_
_entity_poly.entity_id
_entity_poly.type
_entity_poly.pdbx_seq_one_letter_code
_entity_poly.pdbx_strand_id
1 'polypeptide(L)'
;MKKLNLFLGALVTIFFISCEGPQGPSGFDGFDGAPGQDGEDGVDILGQVVDIEGTFTLDNDYSIFYEFPQNIEVFETDVVLVYMLWDVTEDGNGESVDIWRLMPQTRILDQGLLQYNFDYTFFDVNIFLESDFDLATLQAGDTDNQVFRIAVLPAESTTGKLDTSNINSVMAHLGVTEDSIQKVILD
;
A
#
# COMPACT_ATOMS: atom_id res chain seq x y z
N MET A 1 88.20 -44.73 39.18
CA MET A 1 87.20 -43.73 38.73
C MET A 1 87.48 -43.24 37.31
N LYS A 2 87.59 -44.14 36.31
CA LYS A 2 87.85 -43.79 34.90
C LYS A 2 86.82 -44.35 33.91
N LYS A 3 85.83 -45.10 34.40
CA LYS A 3 84.75 -45.68 33.59
C LYS A 3 83.43 -44.91 33.70
N LEU A 4 83.30 -43.96 34.63
CA LEU A 4 82.08 -43.17 34.83
C LEU A 4 81.97 -41.99 33.84
N ASN A 5 83.10 -41.41 33.44
CA ASN A 5 83.13 -40.26 32.52
C ASN A 5 82.79 -40.64 31.06
N LEU A 6 82.89 -41.92 30.69
CA LEU A 6 82.51 -42.39 29.35
C LEU A 6 80.99 -42.57 29.21
N PHE A 7 80.30 -42.94 30.29
CA PHE A 7 78.83 -43.06 30.29
C PHE A 7 78.12 -41.70 30.34
N LEU A 8 78.72 -40.69 31.00
CA LEU A 8 78.12 -39.36 31.07
C LEU A 8 78.25 -38.57 29.75
N GLY A 9 79.27 -38.85 28.93
CA GLY A 9 79.43 -38.24 27.60
C GLY A 9 78.47 -38.80 26.54
N ALA A 10 78.09 -40.08 26.66
CA ALA A 10 77.17 -40.73 25.72
C ALA A 10 75.68 -40.40 25.97
N LEU A 11 75.34 -39.90 27.16
CA LEU A 11 73.95 -39.53 27.52
C LEU A 11 73.58 -38.10 27.07
N VAL A 12 74.57 -37.23 26.85
CA VAL A 12 74.35 -35.81 26.50
C VAL A 12 74.08 -35.61 25.00
N THR A 13 74.48 -36.55 24.13
CA THR A 13 74.23 -36.46 22.68
C THR A 13 72.81 -36.86 22.24
N ILE A 14 72.01 -37.46 23.13
CA ILE A 14 70.64 -37.92 22.82
C ILE A 14 69.59 -36.79 22.93
N PHE A 15 69.92 -35.67 23.58
CA PHE A 15 68.97 -34.56 23.81
C PHE A 15 68.85 -33.53 22.67
N PHE A 16 69.61 -33.67 21.58
CA PHE A 16 69.57 -32.73 20.44
C PHE A 16 68.86 -33.26 19.19
N ILE A 17 68.16 -34.40 19.28
CA ILE A 17 67.28 -34.84 18.19
C ILE A 17 65.94 -34.13 18.37
N SER A 18 65.90 -32.83 18.04
CA SER A 18 64.66 -32.08 17.88
C SER A 18 63.84 -32.76 16.77
N CYS A 19 62.65 -33.25 17.13
CA CYS A 19 61.65 -33.63 16.15
C CYS A 19 61.09 -32.35 15.51
N GLU A 20 61.77 -31.85 14.49
CA GLU A 20 61.09 -31.04 13.48
C GLU A 20 60.25 -32.01 12.65
N GLY A 21 58.99 -32.17 13.06
CA GLY A 21 58.01 -32.84 12.21
C GLY A 21 57.82 -32.05 10.92
N PRO A 22 57.51 -32.70 9.78
CA PRO A 22 57.20 -31.97 8.56
C PRO A 22 56.10 -30.95 8.85
N GLN A 23 56.24 -29.75 8.29
CA GLN A 23 55.24 -28.71 8.36
C GLN A 23 53.87 -29.30 7.98
N GLY A 24 52.87 -29.09 8.82
CA GLY A 24 51.51 -29.56 8.56
C GLY A 24 51.01 -29.03 7.21
N PRO A 25 50.13 -29.77 6.51
CA PRO A 25 49.54 -29.29 5.27
C PRO A 25 48.90 -27.92 5.49
N SER A 26 48.91 -27.09 4.44
CA SER A 26 48.20 -25.81 4.41
C SER A 26 46.75 -26.00 4.85
N GLY A 27 46.24 -25.12 5.71
CA GLY A 27 44.83 -25.14 6.11
C GLY A 27 43.92 -25.04 4.89
N PHE A 28 42.74 -25.64 4.98
CA PHE A 28 41.74 -25.51 3.92
C PHE A 28 41.29 -24.05 3.80
N ASP A 29 41.10 -23.59 2.57
CA ASP A 29 40.49 -22.29 2.31
C ASP A 29 39.07 -22.27 2.90
N GLY A 30 38.65 -21.12 3.44
CA GLY A 30 37.30 -20.94 3.97
C GLY A 30 36.27 -21.07 2.84
N PHE A 31 35.13 -21.69 3.14
CA PHE A 31 34.02 -21.74 2.18
C PHE A 31 33.53 -20.33 1.85
N ASP A 32 33.33 -20.05 0.56
CA ASP A 32 32.62 -18.86 0.13
C ASP A 32 31.21 -18.83 0.75
N GLY A 33 30.78 -17.65 1.19
CA GLY A 33 29.43 -17.44 1.69
C GLY A 33 28.42 -17.78 0.60
N ALA A 34 27.30 -18.39 0.99
CA ALA A 34 26.20 -18.62 0.07
C ALA A 34 25.77 -17.29 -0.58
N PRO A 35 25.36 -17.30 -1.86
CA PRO A 35 24.71 -16.14 -2.46
C PRO A 35 23.57 -15.66 -1.55
N GLY A 36 23.41 -14.34 -1.45
CA GLY A 36 22.21 -13.78 -0.82
C GLY A 36 20.96 -14.33 -1.52
N GLN A 37 19.89 -14.56 -0.75
CA GLN A 37 18.61 -14.85 -1.38
C GLN A 37 18.19 -13.61 -2.18
N ASP A 38 17.67 -13.85 -3.38
CA ASP A 38 16.96 -12.81 -4.13
C ASP A 38 15.82 -12.28 -3.24
N GLY A 39 15.54 -10.97 -3.30
CA GLY A 39 14.37 -10.42 -2.62
C GLY A 39 13.10 -11.08 -3.16
N GLU A 40 12.08 -11.27 -2.32
CA GLU A 40 10.80 -11.74 -2.83
C GLU A 40 10.25 -10.74 -3.84
N ASP A 41 9.75 -11.26 -4.97
CA ASP A 41 9.01 -10.46 -5.93
C ASP A 41 7.85 -9.78 -5.18
N GLY A 42 7.71 -8.45 -5.35
CA GLY A 42 6.61 -7.71 -4.74
C GLY A 42 5.27 -8.33 -5.16
N VAL A 43 4.35 -8.46 -4.21
CA VAL A 43 2.98 -8.90 -4.50
C VAL A 43 2.42 -7.97 -5.57
N ASP A 44 1.88 -8.52 -6.67
CA ASP A 44 1.10 -7.74 -7.65
C ASP A 44 -0.10 -7.14 -6.91
N ILE A 45 0.07 -5.91 -6.41
CA ILE A 45 -0.99 -5.13 -5.77
C ILE A 45 -1.91 -4.70 -6.90
N LEU A 46 -2.84 -5.57 -7.29
CA LEU A 46 -3.95 -5.20 -8.18
C LEU A 46 -4.62 -3.99 -7.54
N GLY A 47 -4.58 -2.85 -8.23
CA GLY A 47 -5.11 -1.60 -7.71
C GLY A 47 -6.55 -1.78 -7.25
N GLN A 48 -6.83 -1.28 -6.05
CA GLN A 48 -8.07 -1.60 -5.37
C GLN A 48 -9.04 -0.45 -5.58
N VAL A 49 -10.07 -0.72 -6.37
CA VAL A 49 -11.18 0.20 -6.61
C VAL A 49 -12.43 -0.40 -6.01
N VAL A 50 -13.12 0.37 -5.17
CA VAL A 50 -14.36 -0.02 -4.50
C VAL A 50 -15.37 1.12 -4.59
N ASP A 51 -16.63 0.77 -4.82
CA ASP A 51 -17.75 1.69 -4.73
C ASP A 51 -18.39 1.55 -3.35
N ILE A 52 -18.62 2.68 -2.68
CA ILE A 52 -19.40 2.75 -1.46
C ILE A 52 -20.65 3.60 -1.72
N GLU A 53 -21.77 3.20 -1.14
CA GLU A 53 -23.02 3.96 -1.13
C GLU A 53 -23.38 4.25 0.32
N GLY A 54 -23.65 5.52 0.64
CA GLY A 54 -24.04 5.91 1.98
C GLY A 54 -24.93 7.14 1.98
N THR A 55 -25.57 7.40 3.12
CA THR A 55 -26.44 8.55 3.31
C THR A 55 -25.88 9.46 4.40
N PHE A 56 -25.76 10.75 4.12
CA PHE A 56 -25.40 11.76 5.12
C PHE A 56 -26.61 12.08 5.99
N THR A 57 -26.51 11.87 7.30
CA THR A 57 -27.60 12.09 8.25
C THR A 57 -27.13 12.92 9.44
N LEU A 58 -28.08 13.41 10.22
CA LEU A 58 -27.74 14.00 11.52
C LEU A 58 -27.10 12.98 12.47
N ASP A 59 -27.48 11.70 12.39
CA ASP A 59 -27.01 10.66 13.31
C ASP A 59 -25.54 10.27 13.06
N ASN A 60 -25.04 10.46 11.83
CA ASN A 60 -23.63 10.25 11.46
C ASN A 60 -22.84 11.55 11.32
N ASP A 61 -23.35 12.66 11.87
CA ASP A 61 -22.74 13.98 11.79
C ASP A 61 -22.40 14.41 10.34
N TYR A 62 -23.22 13.99 9.36
CA TYR A 62 -22.98 14.17 7.93
C TYR A 62 -21.62 13.65 7.46
N SER A 63 -21.26 12.46 7.97
CA SER A 63 -20.03 11.74 7.63
C SER A 63 -20.33 10.30 7.22
N ILE A 64 -19.63 9.80 6.21
CA ILE A 64 -19.64 8.41 5.75
C ILE A 64 -18.24 7.86 5.95
N PHE A 65 -18.13 6.89 6.85
CA PHE A 65 -16.87 6.25 7.22
C PHE A 65 -16.75 4.87 6.56
N TYR A 66 -15.61 4.61 5.93
CA TYR A 66 -15.29 3.33 5.32
C TYR A 66 -13.91 2.85 5.75
N GLU A 67 -13.86 1.78 6.55
CA GLU A 67 -12.62 1.09 6.90
C GLU A 67 -12.24 0.09 5.81
N PHE A 68 -10.99 0.10 5.37
CA PHE A 68 -10.48 -0.87 4.41
C PHE A 68 -10.54 -2.28 5.01
N PRO A 69 -11.23 -3.22 4.34
CA PRO A 69 -11.30 -4.60 4.82
C PRO A 69 -9.94 -5.29 4.68
N GLN A 70 -9.72 -6.37 5.43
CA GLN A 70 -8.41 -7.06 5.49
C GLN A 70 -7.93 -7.68 4.15
N ASN A 71 -8.82 -7.78 3.16
CA ASN A 71 -8.48 -8.21 1.80
C ASN A 71 -8.06 -7.05 0.89
N ILE A 72 -8.17 -5.81 1.37
CA ILE A 72 -7.70 -4.59 0.75
C ILE A 72 -6.41 -4.18 1.48
N GLU A 73 -5.28 -4.20 0.78
CA GLU A 73 -3.98 -3.84 1.34
C GLU A 73 -3.66 -2.41 0.89
N VAL A 74 -3.57 -1.51 1.86
CA VAL A 74 -3.26 -0.10 1.64
C VAL A 74 -2.01 0.23 2.44
N PHE A 75 -0.99 0.75 1.77
CA PHE A 75 0.24 1.17 2.41
C PHE A 75 0.21 2.66 2.73
N GLU A 76 0.97 3.10 3.74
CA GLU A 76 1.12 4.52 4.09
C GLU A 76 1.67 5.38 2.92
N THR A 77 2.32 4.74 1.95
CA THR A 77 2.87 5.40 0.75
C THR A 77 1.84 5.56 -0.36
N ASP A 78 0.74 4.83 -0.30
CA ASP A 78 -0.26 4.81 -1.36
C ASP A 78 -1.10 6.07 -1.35
N VAL A 79 -1.57 6.45 -2.54
CA VAL A 79 -2.45 7.59 -2.70
C VAL A 79 -3.88 7.09 -2.80
N VAL A 80 -4.76 7.57 -1.91
CA VAL A 80 -6.20 7.31 -2.01
C VAL A 80 -6.87 8.45 -2.76
N LEU A 81 -7.58 8.09 -3.83
CA LEU A 81 -8.41 9.00 -4.63
C LEU A 81 -9.87 8.65 -4.42
N VAL A 82 -10.71 9.66 -4.19
CA VAL A 82 -12.15 9.47 -4.04
C VAL A 82 -12.88 10.27 -5.10
N TYR A 83 -13.76 9.60 -5.85
CA TYR A 83 -14.62 10.20 -6.85
C TYR A 83 -16.07 10.12 -6.38
N MET A 84 -16.82 11.18 -6.59
CA MET A 84 -18.26 11.21 -6.35
C MET A 84 -19.01 10.94 -7.66
N LEU A 85 -20.01 10.06 -7.62
CA LEU A 85 -20.97 9.93 -8.71
C LEU A 85 -21.81 11.21 -8.73
N TRP A 86 -21.54 12.05 -9.72
CA TRP A 86 -22.13 13.38 -9.80
C TRP A 86 -23.47 13.38 -10.51
N ASP A 87 -23.58 12.59 -11.58
CA ASP A 87 -24.76 12.52 -12.43
C ASP A 87 -24.70 11.24 -13.27
N VAL A 88 -25.81 10.91 -13.95
CA VAL A 88 -25.90 9.81 -14.91
C VAL A 88 -26.48 10.35 -16.20
N THR A 89 -25.77 10.16 -17.31
CA THR A 89 -26.24 10.52 -18.66
C THR A 89 -26.58 9.25 -19.45
N GLU A 90 -27.13 9.41 -20.65
CA GLU A 90 -27.30 8.33 -21.61
C GLU A 90 -26.30 8.47 -22.77
N ASP A 91 -25.81 7.34 -23.29
CA ASP A 91 -25.00 7.28 -24.49
C ASP A 91 -25.85 7.32 -25.78
N GLY A 92 -25.21 7.18 -26.95
CA GLY A 92 -25.91 7.17 -28.24
C GLY A 92 -26.85 5.97 -28.47
N ASN A 93 -26.77 4.94 -27.63
CA ASN A 93 -27.60 3.74 -27.66
C ASN A 93 -28.68 3.73 -26.56
N GLY A 94 -28.71 4.75 -25.69
CA GLY A 94 -29.62 4.84 -24.54
C GLY A 94 -29.14 4.05 -23.32
N GLU A 95 -27.86 3.69 -23.26
CA GLU A 95 -27.25 3.05 -22.09
C GLU A 95 -26.82 4.12 -21.08
N SER A 96 -27.03 3.85 -19.79
CA SER A 96 -26.61 4.77 -18.72
C SER A 96 -25.09 4.86 -18.64
N VAL A 97 -24.58 6.08 -18.47
CA VAL A 97 -23.17 6.41 -18.34
C VAL A 97 -22.98 7.30 -17.11
N ASP A 98 -22.21 6.80 -16.16
CA ASP A 98 -21.91 7.49 -14.92
C ASP A 98 -20.94 8.66 -15.14
N ILE A 99 -21.24 9.80 -14.50
CA ILE A 99 -20.41 11.00 -14.53
C ILE A 99 -19.73 11.14 -13.18
N TRP A 100 -18.44 10.84 -13.15
CA TRP A 100 -17.62 10.92 -11.94
C TRP A 100 -16.87 12.24 -11.83
N ARG A 101 -16.70 12.73 -10.59
CA ARG A 101 -15.82 13.87 -10.29
C ARG A 101 -14.90 13.54 -9.14
N LEU A 102 -13.61 13.81 -9.32
CA LEU A 102 -12.62 13.71 -8.25
C LEU A 102 -12.93 14.71 -7.13
N MET A 103 -12.95 14.25 -5.88
CA MET A 103 -13.20 15.11 -4.71
C MET A 103 -11.96 15.94 -4.31
N PRO A 104 -12.12 17.09 -3.64
CA PRO A 104 -13.38 17.67 -3.12
C PRO A 104 -14.27 18.31 -4.21
N GLN A 105 -15.56 18.46 -3.91
CA GLN A 105 -16.52 19.12 -4.79
C GLN A 105 -17.33 20.18 -4.03
N THR A 106 -17.52 21.35 -4.64
CA THR A 106 -18.31 22.44 -4.05
C THR A 106 -19.58 22.68 -4.86
N ARG A 107 -20.71 22.78 -4.18
CA ARG A 107 -22.01 23.19 -4.71
C ARG A 107 -22.41 24.55 -4.16
N ILE A 108 -22.93 25.38 -5.06
CA ILE A 108 -23.52 26.66 -4.72
C ILE A 108 -25.02 26.43 -4.65
N LEU A 109 -25.58 26.58 -3.46
CA LEU A 109 -27.01 26.42 -3.19
C LEU A 109 -27.59 27.79 -2.79
N ASP A 110 -28.91 27.92 -2.79
CA ASP A 110 -29.57 29.18 -2.42
C ASP A 110 -29.26 29.59 -0.96
N GLN A 111 -29.02 28.61 -0.09
CA GLN A 111 -28.68 28.81 1.32
C GLN A 111 -27.19 29.07 1.60
N GLY A 112 -26.29 28.78 0.66
CA GLY A 112 -24.84 28.95 0.86
C GLY A 112 -23.98 27.95 0.08
N LEU A 113 -22.74 27.75 0.54
CA LEU A 113 -21.77 26.83 -0.03
C LEU A 113 -21.84 25.48 0.68
N LEU A 114 -22.06 24.42 -0.09
CA LEU A 114 -21.92 23.03 0.37
C LEU A 114 -20.64 22.45 -0.24
N GLN A 115 -19.83 21.76 0.55
CA GLN A 115 -18.64 21.06 0.10
C GLN A 115 -18.69 19.59 0.51
N TYR A 116 -18.47 18.70 -0.45
CA TYR A 116 -18.16 17.30 -0.24
C TYR A 116 -16.65 17.18 -0.14
N ASN A 117 -16.16 16.70 0.99
CA ASN A 117 -14.74 16.60 1.28
C ASN A 117 -14.42 15.20 1.84
N PHE A 118 -13.14 14.86 1.88
CA PHE A 118 -12.70 13.62 2.51
C PHE A 118 -11.32 13.76 3.11
N ASP A 119 -11.03 12.89 4.07
CA ASP A 119 -9.70 12.54 4.50
C ASP A 119 -9.55 11.01 4.47
N TYR A 120 -8.32 10.54 4.60
CA TYR A 120 -8.02 9.12 4.62
C TYR A 120 -6.77 8.84 5.43
N THR A 121 -6.68 7.60 5.88
CA THR A 121 -5.46 6.96 6.36
C THR A 121 -5.22 5.68 5.55
N PHE A 122 -4.21 4.90 5.89
CA PHE A 122 -4.05 3.56 5.32
C PHE A 122 -5.05 2.54 5.91
N PHE A 123 -5.84 2.94 6.93
CA PHE A 123 -6.89 2.11 7.50
C PHE A 123 -8.28 2.44 6.94
N ASP A 124 -8.53 3.70 6.56
CA ASP A 124 -9.89 4.16 6.33
C ASP A 124 -9.98 5.40 5.42
N VAL A 125 -11.20 5.66 4.95
CA VAL A 125 -11.61 6.89 4.28
C VAL A 125 -12.81 7.46 5.04
N ASN A 126 -12.76 8.75 5.35
CA ASN A 126 -13.90 9.47 5.91
C ASN A 126 -14.35 10.56 4.95
N ILE A 127 -15.59 10.48 4.47
CA ILE A 127 -16.19 11.43 3.55
C ILE A 127 -17.21 12.26 4.33
N PHE A 128 -17.17 13.59 4.22
CA PHE A 128 -18.00 14.45 5.05
C PHE A 128 -18.46 15.71 4.32
N LEU A 129 -19.55 16.30 4.83
CA LEU A 129 -20.09 17.56 4.34
C LEU A 129 -19.60 18.73 5.20
N GLU A 130 -19.16 19.79 4.53
CA GLU A 130 -18.87 21.09 5.15
C GLU A 130 -19.78 22.15 4.53
N SER A 131 -20.29 23.09 5.33
CA SER A 131 -21.08 24.21 4.81
C SER A 131 -21.01 25.46 5.68
N ASP A 132 -21.42 26.59 5.11
CA ASP A 132 -21.63 27.85 5.83
C ASP A 132 -23.08 28.07 6.27
N PHE A 133 -23.90 27.01 6.23
CA PHE A 133 -25.31 26.99 6.64
C PHE A 133 -25.63 25.74 7.47
N ASP A 134 -26.90 25.56 7.87
CA ASP A 134 -27.34 24.38 8.63
C ASP A 134 -27.54 23.17 7.68
N LEU A 135 -26.71 22.14 7.81
CA LEU A 135 -26.78 20.91 7.00
C LEU A 135 -28.12 20.18 7.13
N ALA A 136 -28.88 20.39 8.21
CA ALA A 136 -30.24 19.83 8.37
C ALA A 136 -31.27 20.39 7.37
N THR A 137 -30.88 21.41 6.60
CA THR A 137 -31.72 22.01 5.54
C THR A 137 -31.48 21.40 4.15
N LEU A 138 -30.52 20.49 4.02
CA LEU A 138 -30.21 19.82 2.75
C LEU A 138 -31.37 18.96 2.24
N GLN A 139 -31.45 18.83 0.92
CA GLN A 139 -32.43 17.96 0.28
C GLN A 139 -31.88 16.54 0.15
N ALA A 140 -32.77 15.55 0.03
CA ALA A 140 -32.41 14.14 -0.17
C ALA A 140 -31.43 13.93 -1.34
N GLY A 141 -31.51 14.75 -2.40
CA GLY A 141 -30.57 14.66 -3.53
C GLY A 141 -29.12 15.05 -3.17
N ASP A 142 -28.91 15.77 -2.07
CA ASP A 142 -27.59 16.17 -1.60
C ASP A 142 -27.03 15.18 -0.57
N THR A 143 -27.89 14.38 0.07
CA THR A 143 -27.56 13.56 1.24
C THR A 143 -27.73 12.06 1.03
N ASP A 144 -28.75 11.63 0.31
CA ASP A 144 -29.22 10.23 0.34
C ASP A 144 -28.56 9.41 -0.76
N ASN A 145 -28.17 8.18 -0.43
CA ASN A 145 -27.63 7.15 -1.34
C ASN A 145 -26.53 7.69 -2.27
N GLN A 146 -25.64 8.52 -1.72
CA GLN A 146 -24.52 9.10 -2.44
C GLN A 146 -23.49 7.99 -2.70
N VAL A 147 -23.03 7.90 -3.95
CA VAL A 147 -22.07 6.86 -4.36
C VAL A 147 -20.69 7.47 -4.54
N PHE A 148 -19.70 6.84 -3.92
CA PHE A 148 -18.30 7.22 -4.00
C PHE A 148 -17.46 6.06 -4.50
N ARG A 149 -16.58 6.33 -5.45
CA ARG A 149 -15.59 5.39 -5.94
C ARG A 149 -14.23 5.71 -5.34
N ILE A 150 -13.73 4.79 -4.52
CA ILE A 150 -12.43 4.91 -3.85
C ILE A 150 -11.42 4.09 -4.66
N ALA A 151 -10.34 4.72 -5.10
CA ALA A 151 -9.23 4.08 -5.80
C ALA A 151 -7.94 4.23 -4.99
N VAL A 152 -7.35 3.11 -4.61
CA VAL A 152 -6.03 3.05 -3.97
C VAL A 152 -4.98 2.91 -5.06
N LEU A 153 -4.15 3.96 -5.22
CA LEU A 153 -3.09 4.03 -6.20
C LEU A 153 -1.75 3.73 -5.52
N PRO A 154 -1.10 2.60 -5.83
CA PRO A 154 0.18 2.25 -5.23
C PRO A 154 1.27 3.28 -5.56
N ALA A 155 2.15 3.57 -4.60
CA ALA A 155 3.20 4.58 -4.77
C ALA A 155 4.12 4.30 -5.97
N GLU A 156 4.50 3.04 -6.17
CA GLU A 156 5.36 2.57 -7.27
C GLU A 156 4.71 2.75 -8.65
N SER A 157 3.37 2.79 -8.69
CA SER A 157 2.58 2.97 -9.90
C SER A 157 2.46 4.44 -10.32
N THR A 158 2.90 5.38 -9.50
CA THR A 158 2.84 6.83 -9.80
C THR A 158 3.94 7.33 -10.76
N THR A 159 4.73 6.42 -11.36
CA THR A 159 5.84 6.73 -12.26
C THR A 159 5.36 7.12 -13.67
N GLY A 160 4.71 8.28 -13.81
CA GLY A 160 4.26 8.80 -15.10
C GLY A 160 3.29 9.98 -15.01
N LYS A 161 2.81 10.44 -16.17
CA LYS A 161 1.71 11.41 -16.24
C LYS A 161 0.37 10.66 -16.21
N LEU A 162 -0.01 10.14 -15.05
CA LEU A 162 -1.36 9.60 -14.84
C LEU A 162 -2.32 10.78 -14.64
N ASP A 163 -3.40 10.83 -15.44
CA ASP A 163 -4.48 11.81 -15.24
C ASP A 163 -5.43 11.30 -14.15
N THR A 164 -5.17 11.71 -12.91
CA THR A 164 -6.01 11.34 -11.76
C THR A 164 -7.35 12.06 -11.74
N SER A 165 -7.58 13.07 -12.57
CA SER A 165 -8.91 13.71 -12.65
C SER A 165 -9.94 12.84 -13.37
N ASN A 166 -9.47 11.87 -14.15
CA ASN A 166 -10.29 10.96 -14.94
C ASN A 166 -10.22 9.53 -14.36
N ILE A 167 -11.31 9.08 -13.73
CA ILE A 167 -11.38 7.74 -13.12
C ILE A 167 -11.07 6.62 -14.12
N ASN A 168 -11.47 6.75 -15.39
CA ASN A 168 -11.20 5.73 -16.41
C ASN A 168 -9.69 5.59 -16.67
N SER A 169 -8.94 6.69 -16.55
CA SER A 169 -7.48 6.69 -16.65
C SER A 169 -6.85 5.94 -15.47
N VAL A 170 -7.36 6.18 -14.26
CA VAL A 170 -6.90 5.49 -13.03
C VAL A 170 -7.24 4.01 -13.08
N MET A 171 -8.48 3.65 -13.38
CA MET A 171 -8.90 2.25 -13.50
C MET A 171 -8.11 1.49 -14.58
N ALA A 172 -7.91 2.10 -15.75
CA ALA A 172 -7.11 1.49 -16.81
C ALA A 172 -5.65 1.26 -16.38
N HIS A 173 -5.09 2.19 -15.60
CA HIS A 173 -3.76 2.08 -15.05
C HIS A 173 -3.65 0.97 -13.98
N LEU A 174 -4.70 0.81 -13.16
CA LEU A 174 -4.80 -0.25 -12.15
C LEU A 174 -5.22 -1.62 -12.72
N GLY A 175 -5.60 -1.68 -14.00
CA GLY A 175 -6.09 -2.91 -14.63
C GLY A 175 -7.49 -3.33 -14.16
N VAL A 176 -8.29 -2.39 -13.66
CA VAL A 176 -9.64 -2.65 -13.13
C VAL A 176 -10.70 -2.32 -14.18
N THR A 177 -11.72 -3.17 -14.26
CA THR A 177 -12.90 -2.98 -15.12
C THR A 177 -14.15 -2.68 -14.29
N GLU A 178 -15.14 -1.99 -14.85
CA GLU A 178 -16.39 -1.65 -14.14
C GLU A 178 -17.05 -2.89 -13.50
N ASP A 179 -17.15 -4.00 -14.24
CA ASP A 179 -17.78 -5.24 -13.77
C ASP A 179 -17.07 -5.90 -12.57
N SER A 180 -15.82 -5.52 -12.30
CA SER A 180 -15.02 -6.06 -11.19
C SER A 180 -15.09 -5.21 -9.91
N ILE A 181 -15.70 -4.03 -9.96
CA ILE A 181 -15.78 -3.14 -8.82
C ILE A 181 -16.87 -3.64 -7.86
N GLN A 182 -16.48 -3.89 -6.62
CA GLN A 182 -17.42 -4.23 -5.56
C GLN A 182 -18.17 -2.97 -5.11
N LYS A 183 -19.49 -3.07 -4.99
CA LYS A 183 -20.32 -2.06 -4.34
C LYS A 183 -20.67 -2.46 -2.91
N VAL A 184 -20.38 -1.58 -1.96
CA VAL A 184 -20.70 -1.73 -0.53
C VAL A 184 -21.77 -0.71 -0.16
N ILE A 185 -22.87 -1.16 0.45
CA ILE A 185 -23.91 -0.27 0.98
C ILE A 185 -23.66 -0.10 2.48
N LEU A 186 -23.55 1.15 2.92
CA LEU A 186 -23.31 1.53 4.31
C LEU A 186 -24.63 2.00 4.94
N ASP A 187 -25.00 1.40 6.05
CA ASP A 187 -26.23 1.71 6.82
C ASP A 187 -26.05 2.94 7.73
#